data_AF-A0A2W4QET5-F1
#
_entry.id   AF-A0A2W4QET5-F1
#
_cell.length_a   1.000
_cell.length_b   1.000
_cell.length_c   1.000
_cell.angle_alpha   90.00
_cell.angle_beta   90.00
_cell.angle_gamma   90.00
#
_symmetry.space_group_name_H-M   'P 1'
#
loop_
_entity.id
_entity.type
_entity.pdbx_description
1 polymer ?
#
loop_
_entity_poly.entity_id
_entity_poly.type
_entity_poly.pdbx_seq_one_letter_code
_entity_poly.pdbx_strand_id
1 'polypeptide(L)' 'MELSAVLTPAIEGGYIALNPETGTTTQGESIEEALANLQEATEIYLEEFPLRRFH' A
#
# COMPACT_ATOMS: atom_id res chain seq x y z
N MET A 1 10.97 7.92 -1.17
CA MET A 1 11.31 6.73 -0.35
C MET A 1 11.01 5.51 -1.20
N GLU A 2 11.74 4.43 -1.05
CA GLU A 2 11.41 3.16 -1.72
C GLU A 2 10.74 2.25 -0.69
N LEU A 3 9.56 1.74 -1.04
CA LEU A 3 8.71 0.91 -0.20
C LEU A 3 8.19 -0.27 -1.02
N SER A 4 7.88 -1.38 -0.35
CA SER A 4 7.44 -2.62 -1.01
C SER A 4 5.92 -2.68 -1.14
N ALA A 5 5.41 -3.45 -2.09
CA ALA A 5 3.99 -3.80 -2.15
C ALA A 5 3.82 -5.31 -2.32
N VAL A 6 2.94 -5.90 -1.51
CA VAL A 6 2.49 -7.28 -1.67
C VAL A 6 1.11 -7.25 -2.30
N LEU A 7 0.97 -7.91 -3.44
CA LEU A 7 -0.30 -8.03 -4.18
C LEU A 7 -0.89 -9.41 -3.99
N THR A 8 -2.17 -9.48 -3.62
CA THR A 8 -2.93 -10.72 -3.49
C THR A 8 -4.22 -10.61 -4.29
N PRO A 9 -4.59 -11.59 -5.14
CA PRO A 9 -5.90 -11.60 -5.79
C PRO A 9 -7.03 -11.59 -4.75
N ALA A 10 -8.01 -10.71 -4.93
CA ALA A 10 -9.17 -10.64 -4.04
C ALA A 10 -10.19 -11.75 -4.39
N ILE A 11 -10.95 -12.21 -3.40
CA ILE A 11 -11.93 -13.32 -3.58
C ILE A 11 -13.08 -12.89 -4.50
N GLU A 12 -13.49 -11.63 -4.39
CA GLU A 12 -14.52 -10.96 -5.18
C GLU A 12 -14.03 -10.48 -6.56
N GLY A 13 -12.75 -10.66 -6.88
CA GLY A 13 -12.10 -10.14 -8.08
C GLY A 13 -11.32 -8.85 -7.82
N GLY A 14 -10.32 -8.59 -8.67
CA GLY A 14 -9.34 -7.52 -8.48
C GLY A 14 -8.17 -7.94 -7.59
N TYR A 15 -7.50 -6.95 -6.99
CA TYR A 15 -6.28 -7.13 -6.21
C TYR A 15 -6.31 -6.32 -4.91
N ILE A 16 -5.86 -6.95 -3.83
CA ILE A 16 -5.51 -6.30 -2.57
C ILE A 16 -4.03 -5.97 -2.61
N ALA A 17 -3.68 -4.72 -2.30
CA ALA A 17 -2.31 -4.25 -2.17
C ALA A 17 -2.02 -3.93 -0.70
N LEU A 18 -0.85 -4.38 -0.20
CA LEU A 18 -0.37 -4.16 1.16
C LEU A 18 1.04 -3.59 1.13
N ASN A 19 1.29 -2.50 1.83
CA ASN A 19 2.63 -2.08 2.18
C ASN A 19 3.04 -2.70 3.53
N PRO A 20 4.03 -3.60 3.58
CA PRO A 20 4.40 -4.27 4.83
C PRO A 20 5.13 -3.36 5.83
N GLU A 21 5.76 -2.28 5.38
CA GLU A 21 6.52 -1.35 6.23
C GLU A 21 5.62 -0.43 7.05
N THR A 22 4.46 -0.04 6.52
CA THR A 22 3.48 0.83 7.20
C THR A 22 2.24 0.08 7.66
N GLY A 23 1.93 -1.07 7.05
CA GLY A 23 0.68 -1.81 7.26
C GLY A 23 -0.52 -1.22 6.51
N THR A 24 -0.32 -0.21 5.65
CA THR A 24 -1.41 0.32 4.82
C THR A 24 -1.87 -0.70 3.80
N THR A 25 -3.18 -0.77 3.58
CA THR A 25 -3.78 -1.69 2.61
C THR A 25 -4.88 -1.00 1.82
N THR A 26 -4.98 -1.35 0.55
CA THR A 26 -6.00 -0.89 -0.38
C THR A 26 -6.41 -2.02 -1.31
N GLN A 27 -7.43 -1.77 -2.12
CA GLN A 27 -7.90 -2.69 -3.16
C GLN A 27 -8.15 -1.92 -4.45
N GLY A 28 -8.10 -2.61 -5.59
CA GLY A 28 -8.44 -2.09 -6.91
C GLY A 28 -8.87 -3.21 -7.86
N GLU A 29 -9.55 -2.87 -8.94
CA GLU A 29 -9.99 -3.82 -9.96
C GLU A 29 -8.82 -4.34 -10.81
N SER A 30 -7.74 -3.54 -10.93
CA SER A 30 -6.48 -3.91 -11.58
C SER A 30 -5.28 -3.79 -10.64
N ILE A 31 -4.14 -4.35 -11.05
CA ILE A 31 -2.87 -4.21 -10.31
C ILE A 31 -2.48 -2.72 -10.22
N GLU A 32 -2.60 -2.00 -11.34
CA GLU A 32 -2.23 -0.59 -11.45
C GLU A 32 -3.08 0.27 -10.52
N GLU A 33 -4.40 0.03 -10.48
CA GLU A 33 -5.31 0.75 -9.59
C GLU A 33 -5.00 0.45 -8.12
N ALA A 34 -4.84 -0.82 -7.75
CA ALA A 34 -4.54 -1.21 -6.38
C ALA A 34 -3.22 -0.59 -5.89
N LEU A 35 -2.19 -0.53 -6.75
CA LEU A 35 -0.92 0.11 -6.43
C LEU A 35 -1.02 1.63 -6.34
N ALA A 36 -1.76 2.30 -7.24
CA ALA A 36 -1.98 3.74 -7.17
C ALA A 36 -2.69 4.14 -5.87
N ASN A 37 -3.77 3.42 -5.54
CA ASN A 37 -4.50 3.60 -4.28
C ASN A 37 -3.59 3.36 -3.07
N LEU A 38 -2.75 2.32 -3.11
CA LEU A 38 -1.82 2.01 -2.03
C LEU A 38 -0.80 3.13 -1.85
N GLN A 39 -0.26 3.68 -2.94
CA GLN A 39 0.70 4.77 -2.88
C GLN A 39 0.10 5.99 -2.18
N GLU A 40 -1.09 6.44 -2.60
CA GLU A 40 -1.77 7.58 -1.97
C GLU A 40 -2.05 7.34 -0.48
N ALA A 41 -2.61 6.17 -0.13
CA ALA A 41 -2.91 5.82 1.25
C ALA A 41 -1.64 5.76 2.13
N THR A 42 -0.53 5.30 1.54
CA THR A 42 0.77 5.22 2.23
C THR A 42 1.38 6.60 2.43
N GLU A 43 1.31 7.48 1.43
CA GLU A 43 1.77 8.87 1.55
C GLU A 43 1.02 9.60 2.66
N ILE A 44 -0.32 9.52 2.70
CA ILE A 44 -1.15 10.10 3.76
C ILE A 44 -0.79 9.54 5.14
N TYR A 45 -0.61 8.21 5.24
CA TYR A 45 -0.22 7.59 6.52
C TYR A 45 1.13 8.13 7.03
N LEU A 46 2.09 8.33 6.13
CA LEU A 46 3.44 8.79 6.48
C LEU A 46 3.51 10.27 6.85
N GLU A 47 2.58 11.10 6.36
CA GLU A 47 2.43 12.48 6.82
C GLU A 47 2.11 12.53 8.33
N GLU A 48 1.25 11.62 8.80
CA GLU A 48 0.85 11.52 10.20
C GLU A 48 1.84 10.69 11.05
N PHE A 49 2.39 9.62 10.47
CA PHE A 49 3.28 8.66 11.13
C PHE A 49 4.58 8.46 10.35
N PRO A 50 5.53 9.42 10.40
CA PRO A 50 6.77 9.31 9.66
C PRO A 50 7.58 8.06 10.06
N LEU A 51 8.05 7.31 9.08
CA LEU A 51 8.95 6.18 9.32
C LEU A 51 10.25 6.68 9.95
N ARG A 52 10.43 6.39 11.23
CA ARG A 52 11.71 6.68 11.90
C ARG A 52 12.71 5.62 11.46
N ARG A 53 13.77 6.07 10.80
CA ARG A 53 14.94 5.22 10.59
C ARG A 53 15.58 5.00 11.96
N PHE A 54 15.50 3.79 12.50
CA PHE A 54 16.30 3.42 13.66
C PHE A 54 17.78 3.65 13.29
N HIS A 55 18.45 4.52 14.05
CA HIS A 55 19.90 4.69 14.03
C HIS A 55 20.54 3.59 14.87
#